data_AF-A0A7C5MZ96-F1
#
_entry.id   AF-A0A7C5MZ96-F1
#
_cell.length_a   1.000
_cell.length_b   1.000
_cell.length_c   1.000
_cell.angle_alpha   90.00
_cell.angle_beta   90.00
_cell.angle_gamma   90.00
#
_symmetry.space_group_name_H-M   'P 1'
#
loop_
_entity.id
_entity.type
_entity.pdbx_description
1 polymer ?
#
loop_
_entity_poly.entity_id
_entity_poly.type
_entity_poly.pdbx_seq_one_letter_code
_entity_poly.pdbx_strand_id
1 'polypeptide(L)'
;MGYSEHRLEISFDTVDDLLAVRRFSVQEALSELWDVTVLASTTNRDLALGKIIGQGAGFRVSTESPTVPTRVWAGVVAECEQLHADVSSGSTAQSTYYFRILPQLWRTTQRRNHRIFQRLSLPDIVKALLDEWGQKATWKLTKGEAAYPKHEYVVQYGETDFAFINRLLERAGITFLFSFSGTDEPDLVFTDDPNRGKERGTPLPAFDEPPSSPPAEYAKRIRTRRVVQPGKVLLRDYEFRRSYDAPRDGTSKAKVEPPEDFYEQYHYVPGEFLAHRPGAQPKTPHADDKGIEPRHDEQYGAMQADNRLLSLRKHRTLIRYETNVADLA
;
A
#
# COMPACT_ATOMS: atom_id res chain seq x y z
N MET A 1 21.74 -32.46 -9.64
CA MET A 1 21.15 -31.99 -8.36
C MET A 1 21.33 -30.48 -8.34
N GLY A 2 20.53 -29.76 -9.13
CA GLY A 2 20.66 -28.31 -9.29
C GLY A 2 19.72 -27.65 -8.29
N TYR A 3 20.27 -26.94 -7.32
CA TYR A 3 19.51 -25.83 -6.74
C TYR A 3 19.15 -24.93 -7.94
N SER A 4 17.87 -24.57 -8.09
CA SER A 4 17.48 -23.54 -9.05
C SER A 4 18.32 -22.30 -8.73
N GLU A 5 19.37 -22.02 -9.50
CA GLU A 5 20.17 -20.82 -9.30
C GLU A 5 19.27 -19.64 -9.65
N HIS A 6 18.91 -18.87 -8.62
CA HIS A 6 18.26 -17.59 -8.84
C HIS A 6 19.30 -16.65 -9.44
N ARG A 7 19.00 -16.11 -10.62
CA ARG A 7 19.81 -15.06 -11.21
C ARG A 7 19.34 -13.72 -10.65
N LEU A 8 20.25 -13.09 -9.91
CA LEU A 8 20.03 -11.83 -9.20
C LEU A 8 20.76 -10.72 -9.94
N GLU A 9 20.04 -9.67 -10.31
CA GLU A 9 20.60 -8.53 -11.04
C GLU A 9 20.17 -7.23 -10.38
N ILE A 10 21.09 -6.28 -10.27
CA ILE A 10 20.82 -4.90 -9.90
C ILE A 10 21.27 -4.01 -11.05
N SER A 11 20.45 -3.03 -11.42
CA SER A 11 20.72 -2.07 -12.48
C SER A 11 20.46 -0.65 -12.00
N PHE A 12 21.16 0.31 -12.59
CA PHE A 12 21.03 1.75 -12.30
C PHE A 12 20.87 2.51 -13.61
N ASP A 13 20.07 3.58 -13.61
CA ASP A 13 19.87 4.40 -14.81
C ASP A 13 21.10 5.22 -15.19
N THR A 14 21.96 5.53 -14.21
CA THR A 14 23.06 6.50 -14.36
C THR A 14 24.45 5.87 -14.40
N VAL A 15 24.57 4.59 -14.04
CA VAL A 15 25.85 3.88 -13.96
C VAL A 15 25.69 2.49 -14.56
N ASP A 16 26.54 2.15 -15.51
CA ASP A 16 26.64 0.82 -16.12
C ASP A 16 27.85 0.10 -15.51
N ASP A 17 27.68 -0.39 -14.28
CA ASP A 17 28.66 -1.21 -13.58
C ASP A 17 28.09 -2.60 -13.32
N LEU A 18 28.95 -3.61 -13.37
CA LEU A 18 28.58 -4.98 -13.04
C LEU A 18 28.76 -5.20 -11.53
N LEU A 19 27.64 -5.36 -10.83
CA LEU A 19 27.63 -5.70 -9.40
C LEU A 19 27.14 -7.13 -9.19
N ALA A 20 27.90 -7.90 -8.42
CA ALA A 20 27.51 -9.24 -7.99
C ALA A 20 26.70 -9.15 -6.69
N VAL A 21 25.40 -9.46 -6.75
CA VAL A 21 24.51 -9.47 -5.59
C VAL A 21 24.95 -10.58 -4.62
N ARG A 22 25.17 -10.22 -3.35
CA ARG A 22 25.60 -11.13 -2.27
C ARG A 22 24.47 -11.46 -1.32
N ARG A 23 23.63 -10.48 -1.00
CA ARG A 23 22.47 -10.62 -0.12
C ARG A 23 21.42 -9.62 -0.53
N PHE A 24 20.16 -9.98 -0.36
CA PHE A 24 19.05 -9.05 -0.52
C PHE A 24 17.95 -9.34 0.50
N SER A 25 17.08 -8.36 0.71
CA SER A 25 15.82 -8.50 1.43
C SER A 25 14.77 -7.66 0.74
N VAL A 26 13.59 -8.23 0.54
CA VAL A 26 12.42 -7.52 -0.01
C VAL A 26 11.31 -7.55 1.03
N GLN A 27 10.73 -6.40 1.35
CA GLN A 27 9.56 -6.27 2.20
C GLN A 27 8.41 -5.65 1.40
N GLU A 28 7.24 -6.28 1.44
CA GLU A 28 6.04 -5.83 0.71
C GLU A 28 4.82 -6.00 1.62
N ALA A 29 3.89 -5.05 1.56
CA ALA A 29 2.62 -5.13 2.27
C ALA A 29 1.54 -4.29 1.56
N LEU A 30 0.27 -4.65 1.80
CA LEU A 30 -0.87 -3.87 1.32
C LEU A 30 -0.87 -2.49 1.95
N SER A 31 -1.07 -1.46 1.12
CA SER A 31 -1.01 -0.06 1.49
C SER A 31 0.32 0.38 2.12
N GLU A 32 1.42 -0.30 1.81
CA GLU A 32 2.76 0.09 2.20
C GLU A 32 3.68 0.20 0.98
N LEU A 33 4.74 1.00 1.11
CA LEU A 33 5.79 1.06 0.10
C LEU A 33 6.65 -0.19 0.24
N TRP A 34 6.91 -0.91 -0.86
CA TRP A 34 7.88 -1.99 -0.81
C TRP A 34 9.29 -1.46 -0.54
N ASP A 35 10.14 -2.29 0.08
CA ASP A 35 11.50 -1.95 0.47
C ASP A 35 12.46 -3.06 0.06
N VAL A 36 13.35 -2.74 -0.89
CA VAL A 36 14.37 -3.65 -1.37
C VAL A 36 15.73 -3.18 -0.87
N THR A 37 16.40 -4.03 -0.11
CA THR A 37 17.80 -3.80 0.30
C THR A 37 18.70 -4.82 -0.39
N VAL A 38 19.84 -4.35 -0.91
CA VAL A 38 20.79 -5.17 -1.67
C VAL A 38 22.20 -4.90 -1.16
N LEU A 39 22.92 -5.97 -0.82
CA LEU A 39 24.37 -5.96 -0.66
C LEU A 39 24.98 -6.56 -1.91
N ALA A 40 25.82 -5.79 -2.60
CA ALA A 40 26.46 -6.23 -3.81
C ALA A 40 27.95 -5.89 -3.80
N SER A 41 28.76 -6.68 -4.51
CA SER A 41 30.19 -6.43 -4.62
C SER A 41 30.62 -6.21 -6.07
N THR A 42 31.63 -5.37 -6.26
CA THR A 42 32.19 -5.07 -7.58
C THR A 42 33.70 -4.84 -7.47
N THR A 43 34.42 -4.97 -8.58
CA THR A 43 35.83 -4.57 -8.68
C THR A 43 35.99 -3.06 -8.72
N ASN A 44 34.93 -2.30 -9.04
CA ASN A 44 34.94 -0.84 -8.99
C ASN A 44 34.96 -0.33 -7.53
N ARG A 45 36.08 0.29 -7.13
CA ARG A 45 36.31 0.76 -5.76
C ARG A 45 35.78 2.16 -5.49
N ASP A 46 35.40 2.91 -6.53
CA ASP A 46 34.97 4.30 -6.41
C ASP A 46 33.69 4.50 -7.24
N LEU A 47 32.66 3.74 -6.88
CA LEU A 47 31.36 3.89 -7.49
C LEU A 47 30.85 5.30 -7.20
N ALA A 48 30.43 6.03 -8.24
CA ALA A 48 29.98 7.41 -8.12
C ALA A 48 28.60 7.50 -7.43
N LEU A 49 28.54 7.26 -6.11
CA LEU A 49 27.30 7.19 -5.32
C LEU A 49 26.44 8.44 -5.47
N GLY A 50 27.06 9.63 -5.61
CA GLY A 50 26.35 10.89 -5.86
C GLY A 50 25.57 10.93 -7.18
N LYS A 51 25.92 10.11 -8.17
CA LYS A 51 25.16 9.94 -9.41
C LYS A 51 24.06 8.87 -9.29
N ILE A 52 24.15 7.98 -8.29
CA ILE A 52 23.21 6.87 -8.10
C ILE A 52 22.06 7.29 -7.17
N ILE A 53 22.38 7.98 -6.08
CA ILE A 53 21.40 8.40 -5.07
C ILE A 53 20.28 9.24 -5.68
N GLY A 54 19.02 8.90 -5.37
CA GLY A 54 17.83 9.58 -5.87
C GLY A 54 17.49 9.31 -7.34
N GLN A 55 18.26 8.49 -8.05
CA GLN A 55 18.04 8.09 -9.45
C GLN A 55 17.36 6.72 -9.55
N GLY A 56 16.93 6.37 -10.76
CA GLY A 56 16.24 5.10 -11.00
C GLY A 56 17.16 3.89 -10.86
N ALA A 57 16.62 2.82 -10.30
CA ALA A 57 17.29 1.53 -10.17
C ALA A 57 16.28 0.38 -10.22
N GLY A 58 16.75 -0.78 -10.68
CA GLY A 58 16.00 -2.02 -10.75
C GLY A 58 16.70 -3.12 -9.96
N PHE A 59 15.92 -3.93 -9.23
CA PHE A 59 16.37 -5.21 -8.70
C PHE A 59 15.54 -6.33 -9.34
N ARG A 60 16.20 -7.29 -9.96
CA ARG A 60 15.57 -8.39 -10.71
C ARG A 60 15.96 -9.73 -10.11
N VAL A 61 14.95 -10.55 -9.89
CA VAL A 61 15.08 -11.95 -9.47
C VAL A 61 14.45 -12.81 -10.54
N SER A 62 15.29 -13.56 -11.26
CA SER A 62 14.83 -14.55 -12.25
C SER A 62 15.24 -15.95 -11.83
N THR A 63 14.48 -16.94 -12.32
CA THR A 63 14.79 -18.36 -12.10
C THR A 63 14.90 -19.02 -13.46
N GLU A 64 15.69 -20.09 -13.56
CA GLU A 64 15.75 -20.91 -14.78
C GLU A 64 14.45 -21.70 -15.02
N SER A 65 13.57 -21.79 -14.01
CA SER A 65 12.30 -22.48 -14.16
C SER A 65 11.31 -21.64 -14.99
N PRO A 66 10.71 -22.20 -16.06
CA PRO A 66 9.70 -21.51 -16.84
C PRO A 66 8.38 -21.30 -16.08
N THR A 67 8.20 -21.96 -14.93
CA THR A 67 6.98 -21.86 -14.13
C THR A 67 7.01 -20.73 -13.11
N VAL A 68 8.19 -20.24 -12.74
CA VAL A 68 8.33 -19.17 -11.73
C VAL A 68 8.55 -17.85 -12.47
N PRO A 69 7.64 -16.88 -12.36
CA PRO A 69 7.78 -15.62 -13.08
C PRO A 69 9.00 -14.85 -12.56
N THR A 70 9.66 -14.14 -13.48
CA THR A 70 10.68 -13.16 -13.12
C THR A 70 10.01 -12.00 -12.38
N ARG A 71 10.61 -11.57 -11.27
CA ARG A 71 10.18 -10.36 -10.55
C ARG A 71 11.20 -9.25 -10.72
N VAL A 72 10.68 -8.03 -10.89
CA VAL A 72 11.47 -6.81 -11.02
C VAL A 72 10.88 -5.76 -10.09
N TRP A 73 11.72 -5.21 -9.21
CA TRP A 73 11.41 -4.04 -8.40
C TRP A 73 12.17 -2.86 -8.98
N ALA A 74 11.48 -2.04 -9.77
CA ALA A 74 12.04 -0.81 -10.30
C ALA A 74 11.48 0.40 -9.56
N GLY A 75 12.39 1.30 -9.18
CA GLY A 75 12.06 2.46 -8.39
C GLY A 75 13.25 3.41 -8.29
N VAL A 76 13.46 3.98 -7.12
CA VAL A 76 14.50 4.98 -6.83
C VAL A 76 15.45 4.48 -5.76
N VAL A 77 16.75 4.76 -5.93
CA VAL A 77 17.74 4.55 -4.87
C VAL A 77 17.52 5.58 -3.77
N ALA A 78 16.98 5.15 -2.64
CA ALA A 78 16.72 5.99 -1.48
C ALA A 78 17.94 6.09 -0.55
N GLU A 79 18.83 5.09 -0.57
CA GLU A 79 20.03 5.03 0.24
C GLU A 79 21.10 4.22 -0.51
N CYS A 80 22.35 4.66 -0.45
CA CYS A 80 23.48 3.89 -0.94
C CYS A 80 24.72 4.17 -0.10
N GLU A 81 25.49 3.12 0.21
CA GLU A 81 26.66 3.19 1.09
C GLU A 81 27.77 2.27 0.57
N GLN A 82 29.02 2.72 0.64
CA GLN A 82 30.19 1.86 0.46
C GLN A 82 30.59 1.28 1.81
N LEU A 83 30.37 -0.01 2.02
CA LEU A 83 30.63 -0.69 3.30
C LEU A 83 32.09 -1.13 3.45
N HIS A 84 32.69 -1.57 2.35
CA HIS A 84 34.07 -2.03 2.35
C HIS A 84 34.75 -1.66 1.04
N ALA A 85 35.91 -1.03 1.15
CA ALA A 85 36.83 -0.81 0.05
C ALA A 85 38.03 -1.74 0.25
N ASP A 86 38.03 -2.90 -0.42
CA ASP A 86 39.15 -3.82 -0.31
C ASP A 86 40.38 -3.25 -1.04
N VAL A 87 41.47 -3.08 -0.29
CA VAL A 87 42.77 -2.53 -0.77
C VAL A 87 43.80 -3.66 -0.98
N SER A 88 43.43 -4.93 -0.83
CA SER A 88 44.37 -6.04 -0.97
C SER A 88 45.04 -6.06 -2.35
N SER A 89 46.36 -6.25 -2.36
CA SER A 89 47.23 -6.16 -3.55
C SER A 89 47.19 -7.41 -4.44
N GLY A 90 46.08 -8.15 -4.40
CA GLY A 90 45.82 -9.32 -5.26
C GLY A 90 44.79 -8.99 -6.35
N SER A 91 44.77 -9.77 -7.43
CA SER A 91 43.97 -9.55 -8.65
C SER A 91 42.44 -9.70 -8.50
N THR A 92 41.91 -9.70 -7.27
CA THR A 92 40.49 -9.97 -6.96
C THR A 92 39.92 -9.13 -5.81
N ALA A 93 40.56 -8.03 -5.42
CA ALA A 93 39.99 -7.14 -4.40
C ALA A 93 38.63 -6.57 -4.85
N GLN A 94 37.57 -6.88 -4.10
CA GLN A 94 36.20 -6.44 -4.38
C GLN A 94 35.72 -5.47 -3.29
N SER A 95 35.12 -4.37 -3.72
CA SER A 95 34.43 -3.45 -2.82
C SER A 95 32.97 -3.87 -2.65
N THR A 96 32.42 -3.70 -1.44
CA THR A 96 31.05 -4.04 -1.11
C THR A 96 30.24 -2.78 -0.88
N TYR A 97 29.06 -2.74 -1.50
CA TYR A 97 28.12 -1.63 -1.43
C TYR A 97 26.76 -2.11 -0.96
N TYR A 98 26.05 -1.22 -0.26
CA TYR A 98 24.67 -1.36 0.15
C TYR A 98 23.80 -0.41 -0.68
N PHE A 99 22.64 -0.88 -1.10
CA PHE A 99 21.63 -0.10 -1.79
C PHE A 99 20.25 -0.38 -1.19
N ARG A 100 19.46 0.68 -1.00
CA ARG A 100 18.04 0.60 -0.66
C ARG A 100 17.23 1.21 -1.80
N ILE A 101 16.37 0.41 -2.41
CA ILE A 101 15.52 0.78 -3.53
C ILE A 101 14.07 0.81 -3.04
N LEU A 102 13.36 1.89 -3.34
CA LEU A 102 11.97 2.12 -2.97
C LEU A 102 11.14 2.47 -4.22
N PRO A 103 9.81 2.27 -4.23
CA PRO A 103 8.97 2.64 -5.37
C PRO A 103 9.04 4.15 -5.64
N GLN A 104 8.74 4.56 -6.87
CA GLN A 104 8.66 5.99 -7.22
C GLN A 104 7.69 6.78 -6.30
N LEU A 105 6.62 6.13 -5.83
CA LEU A 105 5.67 6.69 -4.86
C LEU A 105 6.35 7.17 -3.56
N TRP A 106 7.51 6.60 -3.17
CA TRP A 106 8.28 7.05 -2.02
C TRP A 106 8.68 8.53 -2.10
N ARG A 107 8.87 9.10 -3.29
CA ARG A 107 9.21 10.52 -3.45
C ARG A 107 8.17 11.44 -2.79
N THR A 108 6.91 11.01 -2.73
CA THR A 108 5.81 11.73 -2.06
C THR A 108 5.98 11.83 -0.53
N THR A 109 6.88 11.04 0.07
CA THR A 109 7.23 11.15 1.49
C THR A 109 8.19 12.31 1.77
N GLN A 110 8.85 12.84 0.75
CA GLN A 110 9.93 13.82 0.89
C GLN A 110 9.44 15.28 0.93
N ARG A 111 8.18 15.53 0.52
CA ARG A 111 7.57 16.86 0.49
C ARG A 111 6.47 16.97 1.53
N ARG A 112 6.47 18.06 2.30
CA ARG A 112 5.44 18.42 3.29
C ARG A 112 4.72 19.68 2.84
N ASN A 113 3.40 19.71 2.93
CA ASN A 113 2.59 20.78 2.34
C ASN A 113 1.43 21.25 3.23
N HIS A 114 0.89 22.43 2.90
CA HIS A 114 -0.37 22.97 3.40
C HIS A 114 -1.26 23.34 2.21
N ARG A 115 -2.32 22.58 1.95
CA ARG A 115 -3.15 22.73 0.75
C ARG A 115 -4.62 22.53 1.06
N ILE A 116 -5.46 23.21 0.30
CA ILE A 116 -6.91 23.15 0.40
C ILE A 116 -7.46 22.56 -0.90
N PHE A 117 -8.28 21.54 -0.79
CA PHE A 117 -9.01 20.92 -1.88
C PHE A 117 -10.51 21.12 -1.64
N GLN A 118 -11.24 21.54 -2.67
CA GLN A 118 -12.66 21.88 -2.56
C GLN A 118 -13.46 21.21 -3.66
N ARG A 119 -14.63 20.67 -3.28
CA ARG A 119 -15.61 20.05 -4.20
C ARG A 119 -15.03 18.90 -5.02
N LEU A 120 -14.09 18.16 -4.44
CA LEU A 120 -13.45 16.97 -5.02
C LEU A 120 -13.77 15.73 -4.19
N SER A 121 -13.82 14.57 -4.82
CA SER A 121 -13.84 13.30 -4.09
C SER A 121 -12.44 12.97 -3.56
N LEU A 122 -12.34 12.09 -2.57
CA LEU A 122 -11.04 11.66 -2.05
C LEU A 122 -10.16 11.00 -3.13
N PRO A 123 -10.69 10.11 -4.00
CA PRO A 123 -9.93 9.61 -5.15
C PRO A 123 -9.45 10.72 -6.10
N ASP A 124 -10.27 11.74 -6.38
CA ASP A 124 -9.87 12.84 -7.27
C ASP A 124 -8.69 13.63 -6.70
N ILE A 125 -8.68 13.86 -5.38
CA ILE A 125 -7.57 14.54 -4.70
C ILE A 125 -6.30 13.69 -4.80
N VAL A 126 -6.40 12.37 -4.57
CA VAL A 126 -5.25 11.46 -4.70
C VAL A 126 -4.71 11.46 -6.14
N LYS A 127 -5.58 11.40 -7.15
CA LYS A 127 -5.18 11.49 -8.56
C LYS A 127 -4.42 12.78 -8.85
N ALA A 128 -4.95 13.93 -8.42
CA ALA A 128 -4.29 15.22 -8.62
C ALA A 128 -2.89 15.26 -7.99
N LEU A 129 -2.71 14.67 -6.80
CA LEU A 129 -1.40 14.57 -6.18
C LEU A 129 -0.46 13.66 -6.96
N LEU A 130 -0.93 12.49 -7.41
CA LEU A 130 -0.12 11.56 -8.20
C LEU A 130 0.32 12.19 -9.52
N ASP A 131 -0.55 12.94 -10.18
CA ASP A 131 -0.25 13.65 -11.44
C ASP A 131 0.86 14.69 -11.25
N GLU A 132 0.87 15.44 -10.14
CA GLU A 132 1.97 16.37 -9.81
C GLU A 132 3.33 15.68 -9.70
N TRP A 133 3.34 14.43 -9.24
CA TRP A 133 4.55 13.61 -9.10
C TRP A 133 4.86 12.79 -10.36
N GLY A 134 4.04 12.86 -11.40
CA GLY A 134 4.16 12.03 -12.60
C GLY A 134 3.92 10.54 -12.34
N GLN A 135 3.27 10.20 -11.23
CA GLN A 135 3.05 8.82 -10.81
C GLN A 135 1.80 8.25 -11.50
N LYS A 136 2.00 7.24 -12.35
CA LYS A 136 0.89 6.51 -12.97
C LYS A 136 0.31 5.49 -11.99
N ALA A 137 -1.01 5.29 -12.06
CA ALA A 137 -1.71 4.30 -11.27
C ALA A 137 -2.95 3.76 -11.98
N THR A 138 -3.28 2.50 -11.71
CA THR A 138 -4.51 1.86 -12.17
C THR A 138 -5.55 1.86 -11.05
N TRP A 139 -6.78 2.29 -11.36
CA TRP A 139 -7.88 2.32 -10.40
C TRP A 139 -8.87 1.19 -10.68
N LYS A 140 -9.02 0.26 -9.74
CA LYS A 140 -9.94 -0.89 -9.80
C LYS A 140 -11.01 -0.76 -8.71
N LEU A 141 -11.87 0.25 -8.85
CA LEU A 141 -12.93 0.55 -7.89
C LEU A 141 -14.21 -0.19 -8.26
N THR A 142 -14.57 -1.21 -7.50
CA THR A 142 -15.76 -2.07 -7.74
C THR A 142 -17.07 -1.29 -7.60
N LYS A 143 -17.10 -0.27 -6.73
CA LYS A 143 -18.26 0.61 -6.53
C LYS A 143 -18.41 1.66 -7.64
N GLY A 144 -17.38 1.84 -8.48
CA GLY A 144 -17.28 2.91 -9.47
C GLY A 144 -16.91 4.26 -8.84
N GLU A 145 -16.32 5.16 -9.63
CA GLU A 145 -15.82 6.45 -9.13
C GLU A 145 -16.94 7.35 -8.58
N ALA A 146 -18.12 7.30 -9.19
CA ALA A 146 -19.29 8.10 -8.77
C ALA A 146 -19.84 7.70 -7.38
N ALA A 147 -19.47 6.54 -6.84
CA ALA A 147 -19.87 6.12 -5.51
C ALA A 147 -19.11 6.85 -4.38
N TYR A 148 -17.97 7.50 -4.70
CA TYR A 148 -17.20 8.28 -3.75
C TYR A 148 -17.71 9.72 -3.72
N PRO A 149 -18.23 10.21 -2.58
CA PRO A 149 -18.80 11.54 -2.53
C PRO A 149 -17.74 12.62 -2.63
N LYS A 150 -18.18 13.79 -3.08
CA LYS A 150 -17.36 15.00 -3.10
C LYS A 150 -17.41 15.68 -1.74
N HIS A 151 -16.31 16.28 -1.34
CA HIS A 151 -16.22 17.02 -0.09
C HIS A 151 -16.18 18.52 -0.35
N GLU A 152 -16.92 19.30 0.43
CA GLU A 152 -16.88 20.78 0.36
C GLU A 152 -15.46 21.29 0.59
N TYR A 153 -14.76 20.67 1.56
CA TYR A 153 -13.46 21.14 2.04
C TYR A 153 -12.62 19.99 2.60
N VAL A 154 -11.42 19.79 2.05
CA VAL A 154 -10.42 18.83 2.54
C VAL A 154 -9.07 19.53 2.61
N VAL A 155 -8.35 19.36 3.72
CA VAL A 155 -7.07 20.03 3.95
C VAL A 155 -5.97 18.99 4.11
N GLN A 156 -4.85 19.24 3.43
CA GLN A 156 -3.54 18.69 3.79
C GLN A 156 -2.89 19.71 4.74
N TYR A 157 -2.63 19.33 5.99
CA TYR A 157 -2.15 20.28 6.99
C TYR A 157 -0.86 19.82 7.64
N GLY A 158 0.27 20.30 7.11
CA GLY A 158 1.58 20.00 7.70
C GLY A 158 1.84 18.51 7.75
N GLU A 159 1.51 17.78 6.68
CA GLU A 159 1.81 16.35 6.54
C GLU A 159 2.45 16.13 5.16
N THR A 160 3.14 15.00 4.99
CA THR A 160 3.73 14.67 3.69
C THR A 160 2.65 14.34 2.67
N ASP A 161 2.95 14.46 1.38
CA ASP A 161 1.98 14.05 0.34
C ASP A 161 1.61 12.57 0.50
N PHE A 162 2.58 11.71 0.85
CA PHE A 162 2.32 10.29 1.14
C PHE A 162 1.38 10.08 2.32
N ALA A 163 1.63 10.75 3.45
CA ALA A 163 0.78 10.63 4.64
C ALA A 163 -0.65 11.10 4.35
N PHE A 164 -0.79 12.19 3.59
CA PHE A 164 -2.08 12.69 3.16
C PHE A 164 -2.80 11.69 2.24
N ILE A 165 -2.11 11.15 1.23
CA ILE A 165 -2.66 10.12 0.33
C ILE A 165 -3.17 8.93 1.15
N ASN A 166 -2.38 8.37 2.07
CA ASN A 166 -2.80 7.24 2.90
C ASN A 166 -4.04 7.57 3.74
N ARG A 167 -4.05 8.74 4.39
CA ARG A 167 -5.20 9.19 5.18
C ARG A 167 -6.47 9.30 4.33
N LEU A 168 -6.36 9.78 3.10
CA LEU A 168 -7.51 9.89 2.18
C LEU A 168 -7.99 8.50 1.71
N LEU A 169 -7.07 7.60 1.37
CA LEU A 169 -7.38 6.25 0.94
C LEU A 169 -8.03 5.43 2.05
N GLU A 170 -7.49 5.48 3.27
CA GLU A 170 -8.07 4.84 4.45
C GLU A 170 -9.50 5.34 4.70
N ARG A 171 -9.73 6.65 4.63
CA ARG A 171 -11.06 7.25 4.75
C ARG A 171 -12.00 6.84 3.62
N ALA A 172 -11.48 6.65 2.40
CA ALA A 172 -12.27 6.15 1.28
C ALA A 172 -12.55 4.64 1.35
N GLY A 173 -11.84 3.89 2.21
CA GLY A 173 -11.87 2.42 2.20
C GLY A 173 -11.16 1.82 0.99
N ILE A 174 -10.13 2.51 0.49
CA ILE A 174 -9.31 2.11 -0.66
C ILE A 174 -7.96 1.65 -0.15
N THR A 175 -7.50 0.52 -0.67
CA THR A 175 -6.15 -0.04 -0.46
C THR A 175 -5.34 0.16 -1.72
N PHE A 176 -4.01 0.23 -1.60
CA PHE A 176 -3.13 0.14 -2.76
C PHE A 176 -2.16 -1.03 -2.67
N LEU A 177 -1.71 -1.50 -3.83
CA LEU A 177 -0.72 -2.56 -3.97
C LEU A 177 0.12 -2.33 -5.23
N PHE A 178 1.27 -2.97 -5.30
CA PHE A 178 2.11 -2.97 -6.49
C PHE A 178 1.94 -4.29 -7.24
N SER A 179 1.50 -4.22 -8.49
CA SER A 179 1.26 -5.38 -9.34
C SER A 179 2.46 -5.61 -10.26
N PHE A 180 2.99 -6.83 -10.24
CA PHE A 180 4.12 -7.23 -11.08
C PHE A 180 3.59 -7.98 -12.30
N SER A 181 3.21 -7.23 -13.34
CA SER A 181 2.56 -7.75 -14.55
C SER A 181 3.55 -8.27 -15.61
N GLY A 182 4.84 -8.43 -15.25
CA GLY A 182 5.91 -8.87 -16.14
C GLY A 182 6.56 -7.75 -16.96
N THR A 183 6.14 -6.50 -16.74
CA THR A 183 6.87 -5.28 -17.14
C THR A 183 8.08 -5.04 -16.22
N ASP A 184 9.04 -4.24 -16.67
CA ASP A 184 10.21 -3.90 -15.84
C ASP A 184 9.84 -2.94 -14.68
N GLU A 185 8.68 -2.28 -14.72
CA GLU A 185 8.17 -1.41 -13.65
C GLU A 185 6.91 -2.00 -12.98
N PRO A 186 6.83 -2.06 -11.63
CA PRO A 186 5.62 -2.46 -10.91
C PRO A 186 4.49 -1.43 -11.07
N ASP A 187 3.29 -1.90 -11.41
CA ASP A 187 2.12 -1.05 -11.55
C ASP A 187 1.52 -0.71 -10.17
N LEU A 188 1.40 0.58 -9.84
CA LEU A 188 0.64 1.01 -8.66
C LEU A 188 -0.87 0.82 -8.92
N VAL A 189 -1.54 0.02 -8.10
CA VAL A 189 -2.96 -0.30 -8.24
C VAL A 189 -3.73 0.11 -7.00
N PHE A 190 -4.80 0.89 -7.17
CA PHE A 190 -5.78 1.21 -6.13
C PHE A 190 -7.02 0.32 -6.26
N THR A 191 -7.50 -0.25 -5.15
CA THR A 191 -8.69 -1.11 -5.11
C THR A 191 -9.50 -0.91 -3.83
N ASP A 192 -10.83 -0.99 -3.93
CA ASP A 192 -11.73 -1.04 -2.77
C ASP A 192 -12.13 -2.47 -2.39
N ASP A 193 -11.59 -3.46 -3.09
CA ASP A 193 -11.73 -4.88 -2.82
C ASP A 193 -10.38 -5.59 -2.99
N PRO A 194 -9.53 -5.59 -1.95
CA PRO A 194 -8.20 -6.19 -2.01
C PRO A 194 -8.24 -7.73 -2.08
N ASN A 195 -9.38 -8.36 -1.79
CA ASN A 195 -9.51 -9.82 -1.78
C ASN A 195 -9.87 -10.40 -3.16
N ARG A 196 -10.12 -9.56 -4.15
CA ARG A 196 -10.52 -9.96 -5.51
C ARG A 196 -9.34 -10.29 -6.43
N GLY A 197 -8.14 -10.39 -5.86
CA GLY A 197 -6.94 -10.84 -6.56
C GLY A 197 -7.12 -12.23 -7.17
N LYS A 198 -6.37 -12.54 -8.22
CA LYS A 198 -6.40 -13.87 -8.83
C LYS A 198 -5.80 -14.87 -7.85
N GLU A 199 -6.57 -15.90 -7.49
CA GLU A 199 -6.06 -16.99 -6.68
C GLU A 199 -4.92 -17.71 -7.41
N ARG A 200 -3.93 -18.17 -6.65
CA ARG A 200 -2.89 -19.07 -7.15
C ARG A 200 -3.56 -20.34 -7.67
N GLY A 201 -3.23 -20.74 -8.90
CA GLY A 201 -3.85 -21.91 -9.52
C GLY A 201 -3.52 -23.22 -8.81
N THR A 202 -2.25 -23.41 -8.39
CA THR A 202 -1.80 -24.63 -7.72
C THR A 202 -1.57 -24.37 -6.23
N PRO A 203 -2.28 -25.07 -5.32
CA PRO A 203 -2.04 -24.97 -3.88
C PRO A 203 -0.61 -25.33 -3.50
N LEU A 204 -0.05 -24.60 -2.53
CA LEU A 204 1.28 -24.90 -2.01
C LEU A 204 1.24 -26.05 -0.99
N PRO A 205 2.09 -27.08 -1.13
CA PRO A 205 2.25 -28.07 -0.10
C PRO A 205 2.85 -27.43 1.16
N ALA A 206 2.32 -27.83 2.33
CA ALA A 206 2.70 -27.30 3.62
C ALA A 206 3.48 -28.33 4.44
N PHE A 207 4.62 -27.93 5.00
CA PHE A 207 5.46 -28.77 5.85
C PHE A 207 5.86 -28.03 7.13
N ASP A 208 5.89 -28.69 8.30
CA ASP A 208 6.56 -28.06 9.45
C ASP A 208 8.08 -28.12 9.29
N GLU A 209 8.58 -29.28 8.85
CA GLU A 209 9.96 -29.51 8.43
C GLU A 209 9.93 -30.13 7.03
N PRO A 210 10.52 -29.47 6.00
CA PRO A 210 10.55 -30.02 4.65
C PRO A 210 11.33 -31.35 4.59
N PRO A 211 10.90 -32.34 3.77
CA PRO A 211 11.65 -33.57 3.58
C PRO A 211 13.00 -33.30 2.89
N SER A 212 13.90 -34.28 2.88
CA SER A 212 15.23 -34.17 2.24
C SER A 212 15.16 -33.82 0.75
N SER A 213 14.07 -34.19 0.08
CA SER A 213 13.77 -33.82 -1.30
C SER A 213 12.38 -33.18 -1.36
N PRO A 214 12.25 -31.88 -1.06
CA PRO A 214 10.95 -31.19 -1.11
C PRO A 214 10.51 -30.94 -2.56
N PRO A 215 9.22 -30.66 -2.78
CA PRO A 215 8.74 -30.16 -4.06
C PRO A 215 9.37 -28.79 -4.38
N ALA A 216 9.31 -28.38 -5.65
CA ALA A 216 9.94 -27.14 -6.11
C ALA A 216 9.42 -25.89 -5.38
N GLU A 217 8.15 -25.88 -5.00
CA GLU A 217 7.49 -24.79 -4.28
C GLU A 217 6.77 -25.35 -3.06
N TYR A 218 6.95 -24.72 -1.90
CA TYR A 218 6.31 -25.13 -0.66
C TYR A 218 6.20 -23.99 0.35
N ALA A 219 5.31 -24.16 1.32
CA ALA A 219 5.24 -23.35 2.53
C ALA A 219 5.66 -24.16 3.75
N LYS A 220 6.24 -23.51 4.75
CA LYS A 220 6.59 -24.12 6.03
C LYS A 220 6.27 -23.26 7.23
N ARG A 221 6.26 -23.88 8.42
CA ARG A 221 6.03 -23.20 9.71
C ARG A 221 4.75 -22.36 9.72
N ILE A 222 3.66 -22.95 9.22
CA ILE A 222 2.37 -22.28 9.14
C ILE A 222 1.80 -22.09 10.54
N ARG A 223 1.50 -20.85 10.91
CA ARG A 223 0.95 -20.49 12.22
C ARG A 223 -0.30 -19.65 12.03
N THR A 224 -1.38 -20.10 12.65
CA THR A 224 -2.64 -19.34 12.71
C THR A 224 -2.75 -18.69 14.08
N ARG A 225 -2.91 -17.37 14.11
CA ARG A 225 -3.19 -16.59 15.30
C ARG A 225 -4.55 -15.94 15.17
N ARG A 226 -5.34 -15.97 16.24
CA ARG A 226 -6.59 -15.21 16.37
C ARG A 226 -6.49 -14.19 17.49
N VAL A 227 -7.11 -13.04 17.29
CA VAL A 227 -7.17 -11.95 18.27
C VAL A 227 -8.62 -11.51 18.38
N VAL A 228 -9.10 -11.38 19.61
CA VAL A 228 -10.41 -10.81 19.91
C VAL A 228 -10.46 -9.38 19.39
N GLN A 229 -11.49 -9.05 18.60
CA GLN A 229 -11.70 -7.71 18.05
C GLN A 229 -13.14 -7.24 18.29
N PRO A 230 -13.39 -5.92 18.40
CA PRO A 230 -14.74 -5.37 18.47
C PRO A 230 -15.63 -5.85 17.32
N GLY A 231 -16.90 -6.13 17.64
CA GLY A 231 -17.93 -6.52 16.68
C GLY A 231 -18.76 -5.35 16.18
N LYS A 232 -18.70 -4.19 16.85
CA LYS A 232 -19.50 -3.01 16.50
C LYS A 232 -18.69 -1.71 16.55
N VAL A 233 -18.96 -0.82 15.61
CA VAL A 233 -18.49 0.57 15.61
C VAL A 233 -19.69 1.50 15.51
N LEU A 234 -19.70 2.55 16.34
CA LEU A 234 -20.62 3.67 16.25
C LEU A 234 -19.82 4.96 16.10
N LEU A 235 -20.07 5.67 15.01
CA LEU A 235 -19.56 7.00 14.74
C LEU A 235 -20.68 8.01 14.96
N ARG A 236 -20.42 9.09 15.70
CA ARG A 236 -21.37 10.17 15.90
C ARG A 236 -20.83 11.49 15.38
N ASP A 237 -21.66 12.20 14.62
CA ASP A 237 -21.39 13.54 14.12
C ASP A 237 -22.50 14.53 14.55
N TYR A 238 -22.21 15.82 14.48
CA TYR A 238 -23.09 16.92 14.86
C TYR A 238 -23.28 17.93 13.72
N GLU A 239 -24.54 18.12 13.33
CA GLU A 239 -24.94 19.12 12.34
C GLU A 239 -25.54 20.36 13.02
N PHE A 240 -24.74 21.42 13.13
CA PHE A 240 -25.13 22.68 13.81
C PHE A 240 -26.37 23.38 13.23
N ARG A 241 -26.77 23.05 11.99
CA ARG A 241 -27.97 23.59 11.33
C ARG A 241 -29.25 22.84 11.71
N ARG A 242 -29.17 21.73 12.44
CA ARG A 242 -30.30 20.92 12.92
C ARG A 242 -30.43 21.01 14.44
N SER A 243 -31.58 20.59 14.95
CA SER A 243 -31.82 20.51 16.39
C SER A 243 -30.80 19.59 17.07
N TYR A 244 -30.39 19.95 18.28
CA TYR A 244 -29.42 19.20 19.10
C TYR A 244 -29.86 17.75 19.35
N ASP A 245 -31.18 17.51 19.41
CA ASP A 245 -31.75 16.18 19.72
C ASP A 245 -31.73 15.20 18.53
N ALA A 246 -31.11 15.56 17.40
CA ALA A 246 -30.99 14.73 16.21
C ALA A 246 -29.52 14.46 15.85
N PRO A 247 -28.76 13.71 16.67
CA PRO A 247 -27.39 13.31 16.34
C PRO A 247 -27.38 12.43 15.08
N ARG A 248 -26.30 12.53 14.29
CA ARG A 248 -26.10 11.65 13.13
C ARG A 248 -25.20 10.50 13.53
N ASP A 249 -25.74 9.30 13.48
CA ASP A 249 -25.01 8.08 13.82
C ASP A 249 -24.74 7.26 12.56
N GLY A 250 -23.47 6.93 12.34
CA GLY A 250 -23.02 5.90 11.41
C GLY A 250 -22.72 4.65 12.23
N THR A 251 -23.40 3.53 11.94
CA THR A 251 -23.20 2.29 12.69
C THR A 251 -22.83 1.14 11.76
N SER A 252 -21.85 0.34 12.18
CA SER A 252 -21.51 -0.93 11.54
C SER A 252 -21.43 -2.04 12.57
N LYS A 253 -21.95 -3.22 12.22
CA LYS A 253 -21.95 -4.41 13.07
C LYS A 253 -21.57 -5.65 12.27
N ALA A 254 -20.53 -6.34 12.72
CA ALA A 254 -20.12 -7.61 12.16
C ALA A 254 -21.02 -8.74 12.68
N LYS A 255 -21.23 -9.76 11.85
CA LYS A 255 -21.87 -11.00 12.28
C LYS A 255 -20.84 -11.86 13.03
N VAL A 256 -20.86 -11.79 14.35
CA VAL A 256 -19.90 -12.43 15.25
C VAL A 256 -20.60 -13.07 16.45
N GLU A 257 -19.92 -14.03 17.07
CA GLU A 257 -20.36 -14.72 18.29
C GLU A 257 -19.80 -14.04 19.55
N PRO A 258 -20.38 -14.31 20.73
CA PRO A 258 -19.82 -13.87 22.00
C PRO A 258 -18.35 -14.30 22.21
N PRO A 259 -17.51 -13.43 22.82
CA PRO A 259 -17.85 -12.12 23.38
C PRO A 259 -17.70 -10.95 22.40
N GLU A 260 -17.33 -11.17 21.13
CA GLU A 260 -17.06 -10.08 20.18
C GLU A 260 -18.32 -9.27 19.82
N ASP A 261 -19.50 -9.88 19.90
CA ASP A 261 -20.80 -9.24 19.62
C ASP A 261 -21.18 -8.15 20.62
N PHE A 262 -20.63 -8.22 21.84
CA PHE A 262 -20.80 -7.24 22.91
C PHE A 262 -19.85 -6.05 22.78
N TYR A 263 -18.65 -6.24 22.19
CA TYR A 263 -17.63 -5.20 22.14
C TYR A 263 -17.92 -4.14 21.07
N GLU A 264 -18.17 -2.92 21.53
CA GLU A 264 -18.41 -1.74 20.71
C GLU A 264 -17.29 -0.70 20.87
N GLN A 265 -16.88 -0.09 19.75
CA GLN A 265 -16.12 1.16 19.77
C GLN A 265 -17.00 2.35 19.35
N TYR A 266 -17.16 3.29 20.27
CA TYR A 266 -17.82 4.56 20.02
C TYR A 266 -16.79 5.65 19.73
N HIS A 267 -17.00 6.44 18.66
CA HIS A 267 -16.19 7.61 18.35
C HIS A 267 -17.09 8.80 18.02
N TYR A 268 -16.78 9.96 18.60
CA TYR A 268 -17.37 11.24 18.20
C TYR A 268 -16.45 11.93 17.19
N VAL A 269 -16.93 12.10 15.96
CA VAL A 269 -16.15 12.49 14.78
C VAL A 269 -16.79 13.69 14.08
N PRO A 270 -16.57 14.91 14.61
CA PRO A 270 -17.25 16.10 14.11
C PRO A 270 -16.84 16.44 12.69
N GLY A 271 -17.82 16.67 11.82
CA GLY A 271 -17.67 17.01 10.41
C GLY A 271 -17.25 15.86 9.51
N GLU A 272 -17.12 14.63 10.02
CA GLU A 272 -16.72 13.50 9.19
C GLU A 272 -17.80 13.15 8.16
N PHE A 273 -19.08 13.39 8.46
CA PHE A 273 -20.20 13.05 7.58
C PHE A 273 -20.45 14.13 6.52
N LEU A 274 -19.64 15.21 6.51
CA LEU A 274 -19.70 16.28 5.53
C LEU A 274 -19.29 15.80 4.12
N ALA A 275 -20.27 15.39 3.33
CA ALA A 275 -20.08 14.78 2.02
C ALA A 275 -21.29 15.04 1.10
N HIS A 276 -21.03 15.31 -0.17
CA HIS A 276 -22.03 15.56 -1.21
C HIS A 276 -22.01 14.41 -2.23
N ARG A 277 -23.17 13.77 -2.43
CA ARG A 277 -23.32 12.72 -3.46
C ARG A 277 -23.84 13.27 -4.78
N PRO A 278 -23.23 12.91 -5.92
CA PRO A 278 -23.78 13.23 -7.24
C PRO A 278 -25.19 12.63 -7.39
N GLY A 279 -26.18 13.45 -7.79
CA GLY A 279 -27.55 13.00 -8.07
C GLY A 279 -28.55 13.11 -6.91
N ALA A 280 -28.10 13.51 -5.72
CA ALA A 280 -29.00 13.93 -4.64
C ALA A 280 -29.54 15.34 -4.91
N GLN A 281 -30.22 15.55 -6.04
CA GLN A 281 -30.95 16.81 -6.24
C GLN A 281 -32.13 16.86 -5.25
N PRO A 282 -32.26 17.93 -4.45
CA PRO A 282 -33.47 18.15 -3.69
C PRO A 282 -34.65 18.23 -4.66
N LYS A 283 -35.75 17.52 -4.37
CA LYS A 283 -37.00 17.56 -5.15
C LYS A 283 -37.69 18.93 -5.15
N THR A 284 -37.11 19.94 -4.52
CA THR A 284 -37.74 21.25 -4.32
C THR A 284 -36.72 22.35 -4.57
N PRO A 285 -36.96 23.26 -5.54
CA PRO A 285 -36.12 24.43 -5.72
C PRO A 285 -36.36 25.35 -4.53
N HIS A 286 -35.46 25.32 -3.54
CA HIS A 286 -35.49 26.29 -2.45
C HIS A 286 -34.57 27.46 -2.82
N ALA A 287 -35.20 28.59 -3.13
CA ALA A 287 -34.56 29.91 -3.08
C ALA A 287 -34.40 30.30 -1.60
N ASP A 288 -33.38 29.77 -0.95
CA ASP A 288 -32.87 30.25 0.34
C ASP A 288 -31.41 30.64 0.11
N ASP A 289 -31.04 31.86 0.48
CA ASP A 289 -29.67 32.41 0.45
C ASP A 289 -28.65 31.53 1.21
N LYS A 290 -29.09 30.52 1.98
CA LYS A 290 -28.25 29.61 2.79
C LYS A 290 -28.10 28.17 2.27
N GLY A 291 -28.68 27.84 1.10
CA GLY A 291 -28.42 26.61 0.34
C GLY A 291 -28.40 25.31 1.17
N ILE A 292 -29.58 24.71 1.38
CA ILE A 292 -29.71 23.45 2.11
C ILE A 292 -29.63 22.29 1.10
N GLU A 293 -28.43 22.01 0.62
CA GLU A 293 -28.10 20.60 0.39
C GLU A 293 -27.74 19.99 1.76
N PRO A 294 -28.20 18.76 2.10
CA PRO A 294 -27.75 18.09 3.30
C PRO A 294 -26.23 17.94 3.19
N ARG A 295 -25.49 18.73 3.99
CA ARG A 295 -24.03 18.62 4.03
C ARG A 295 -23.63 17.31 4.70
N HIS A 296 -24.42 16.84 5.67
CA HIS A 296 -24.22 15.58 6.35
C HIS A 296 -24.98 14.44 5.64
N ASP A 297 -24.23 13.42 5.25
CA ASP A 297 -24.75 12.22 4.60
C ASP A 297 -24.62 11.01 5.54
N GLU A 298 -25.76 10.52 6.04
CA GLU A 298 -25.82 9.35 6.93
C GLU A 298 -25.33 8.07 6.25
N GLN A 299 -25.56 7.92 4.95
CA GLN A 299 -25.09 6.74 4.23
C GLN A 299 -23.56 6.80 4.09
N TYR A 300 -22.97 7.99 3.99
CA TYR A 300 -21.52 8.15 4.07
C TYR A 300 -21.01 7.87 5.48
N GLY A 301 -21.72 8.32 6.52
CA GLY A 301 -21.40 7.97 7.92
C GLY A 301 -21.42 6.47 8.18
N ALA A 302 -22.41 5.74 7.64
CA ALA A 302 -22.46 4.28 7.71
C ALA A 302 -21.27 3.62 6.98
N MET A 303 -20.92 4.12 5.78
CA MET A 303 -19.73 3.67 5.06
C MET A 303 -18.44 3.88 5.86
N GLN A 304 -18.30 5.02 6.55
CA GLN A 304 -17.15 5.26 7.44
C GLN A 304 -17.11 4.28 8.62
N ALA A 305 -18.27 3.98 9.21
CA ALA A 305 -18.36 2.98 10.27
C ALA A 305 -17.96 1.58 9.77
N ASP A 306 -18.36 1.21 8.55
CA ASP A 306 -17.96 -0.06 7.90
C ASP A 306 -16.44 -0.11 7.67
N ASN A 307 -15.86 0.93 7.07
CA ASN A 307 -14.42 1.04 6.84
C ASN A 307 -13.64 0.92 8.17
N ARG A 308 -14.12 1.58 9.23
CA ARG A 308 -13.50 1.53 10.57
C ARG A 308 -13.58 0.13 11.18
N LEU A 309 -14.74 -0.53 11.07
CA LEU A 309 -14.91 -1.90 11.57
C LEU A 309 -14.02 -2.89 10.82
N LEU A 310 -13.93 -2.79 9.50
CA LEU A 310 -13.01 -3.59 8.69
C LEU A 310 -11.55 -3.36 9.10
N SER A 311 -11.14 -2.10 9.30
CA SER A 311 -9.79 -1.75 9.76
C SER A 311 -9.46 -2.36 11.12
N LEU A 312 -10.38 -2.32 12.09
CA LEU A 312 -10.16 -2.95 13.41
C LEU A 312 -10.00 -4.47 13.30
N ARG A 313 -10.75 -5.08 12.38
CA ARG A 313 -10.83 -6.54 12.24
C ARG A 313 -9.81 -7.13 11.27
N LYS A 314 -9.02 -6.31 10.57
CA LYS A 314 -8.01 -6.75 9.58
C LYS A 314 -6.99 -7.74 10.14
N HIS A 315 -6.67 -7.66 11.43
CA HIS A 315 -5.73 -8.57 12.11
C HIS A 315 -6.41 -9.57 13.05
N ARG A 316 -7.73 -9.76 12.93
CA ARG A 316 -8.47 -10.75 13.73
C ARG A 316 -7.95 -12.17 13.50
N THR A 317 -7.67 -12.52 12.24
CA THR A 317 -7.04 -13.78 11.87
C THR A 317 -5.74 -13.45 11.15
N LEU A 318 -4.63 -14.00 11.64
CA LEU A 318 -3.31 -13.84 11.05
C LEU A 318 -2.75 -15.21 10.73
N ILE A 319 -2.39 -15.43 9.47
CA ILE A 319 -1.67 -16.63 9.04
C ILE A 319 -0.24 -16.19 8.74
N ARG A 320 0.73 -16.79 9.42
CA ARG A 320 2.17 -16.59 9.17
C ARG A 320 2.75 -17.87 8.62
N TYR A 321 3.64 -17.77 7.66
CA TYR A 321 4.33 -18.90 7.07
C TYR A 321 5.66 -18.43 6.49
N GLU A 322 6.57 -19.38 6.26
CA GLU A 322 7.79 -19.18 5.48
C GLU A 322 7.64 -19.95 4.17
N THR A 323 8.28 -19.51 3.10
CA THR A 323 8.13 -20.14 1.78
C THR A 323 9.35 -19.87 0.91
N ASN A 324 9.61 -20.75 -0.05
CA ASN A 324 10.62 -20.56 -1.09
C ASN A 324 10.04 -19.99 -2.39
N VAL A 325 8.79 -19.56 -2.36
CA VAL A 325 8.03 -19.10 -3.51
C VAL A 325 8.17 -17.59 -3.65
N ALA A 326 8.65 -17.16 -4.81
CA ALA A 326 8.95 -15.75 -5.06
C ALA A 326 7.72 -14.94 -5.51
N ASP A 327 6.59 -15.57 -5.87
CA ASP A 327 5.44 -14.93 -6.53
C ASP A 327 4.21 -14.71 -5.65
N LEU A 328 4.29 -14.95 -4.33
CA LEU A 328 3.14 -14.93 -3.41
C LEU A 328 2.62 -13.54 -3.01
N ALA A 329 3.32 -12.46 -3.35
CA ALA A 329 2.93 -11.09 -3.00
C ALA A 329 1.99 -10.47 -4.04
#